data_AF-A0A0C4YNS3-F1
#
_entry.id   AF-A0A0C4YNS3-F1
#
_cell.length_a   1.000
_cell.length_b   1.000
_cell.length_c   1.000
_cell.angle_alpha   90.00
_cell.angle_beta   90.00
_cell.angle_gamma   90.00
#
_symmetry.space_group_name_H-M   'P 1'
#
loop_
_entity.id
_entity.type
_entity.pdbx_description
1 polymer ?
#
loop_
_entity_poly.entity_id
_entity_poly.type
_entity_poly.pdbx_seq_one_letter_code
_entity_poly.pdbx_strand_id
1 'polypeptide(L)' 'MQGRSRESVGFAEHCSIDLDAWLDQYNNRREYRGRWCYGKTPMRTFLDSLELAKEELIPH' A
#
# COMPACT_ATOMS: atom_id res chain seq x y z
N MET A 1 43.50 -13.54 -15.14
CA MET A 1 42.84 -13.10 -16.39
C MET A 1 41.59 -13.95 -16.55
N GLN A 2 40.33 -13.55 -16.37
CA GLN A 2 39.65 -12.29 -16.05
C GLN A 2 38.62 -12.64 -14.95
N GLY A 3 38.59 -11.87 -13.86
CA GLY A 3 37.45 -11.88 -12.94
C GLY A 3 36.28 -11.25 -13.65
N ARG A 4 35.21 -12.02 -13.88
CA ARG A 4 34.00 -11.51 -14.52
C ARG A 4 33.28 -10.61 -13.52
N SER A 5 33.53 -9.31 -13.59
CA SER A 5 32.78 -8.29 -12.86
C SER A 5 31.30 -8.47 -13.16
N ARG A 6 30.52 -8.92 -12.18
CA ARG A 6 29.06 -8.86 -12.22
C ARG A 6 28.67 -7.41 -12.02
N GLU A 7 28.54 -6.67 -13.12
CA GLU A 7 27.75 -5.44 -13.10
C GLU A 7 26.28 -5.84 -13.18
N SER A 8 25.73 -6.28 -12.05
CA SER A 8 24.29 -6.38 -11.86
C SER A 8 23.80 -5.04 -11.33
N VAL A 9 23.74 -4.04 -12.20
CA VAL A 9 23.06 -2.78 -11.88
C VAL A 9 21.56 -3.05 -11.88
N GLY A 10 21.06 -3.41 -10.69
CA GLY A 10 19.91 -2.78 -10.05
C GLY A 10 18.60 -2.61 -10.82
N PHE A 11 18.01 -3.66 -11.39
CA PHE A 11 16.58 -3.61 -11.76
C PHE A 11 15.66 -3.53 -10.53
N ALA A 12 16.09 -4.10 -9.41
CA ALA A 12 15.29 -4.23 -8.19
C ALA A 12 15.10 -2.90 -7.43
N GLU A 13 16.12 -2.05 -7.38
CA GLU A 13 16.10 -0.80 -6.61
C GLU A 13 15.21 0.28 -7.24
N HIS A 14 15.24 0.45 -8.56
CA HIS A 14 14.35 1.40 -9.25
C HIS A 14 12.88 0.94 -9.21
N CYS A 15 12.63 -0.35 -9.48
CA CYS A 15 11.29 -0.94 -9.44
C CYS A 15 10.67 -0.91 -8.02
N SER A 16 11.50 -1.06 -6.98
CA SER A 16 11.03 -0.91 -5.59
C SER A 16 10.57 0.51 -5.29
N ILE A 17 11.38 1.52 -5.66
CA ILE A 17 11.08 2.92 -5.35
C ILE A 17 9.79 3.39 -6.02
N ASP A 18 9.59 3.03 -7.29
CA ASP A 18 8.39 3.40 -8.02
C ASP A 18 7.13 2.70 -7.46
N LEU A 19 7.26 1.46 -7.01
CA LEU A 19 6.17 0.71 -6.39
C LEU A 19 5.82 1.28 -5.01
N ASP A 20 6.81 1.60 -4.18
CA ASP A 20 6.62 2.18 -2.87
C ASP A 20 5.92 3.55 -2.97
N ALA A 21 6.35 4.38 -3.93
CA ALA A 21 5.72 5.67 -4.21
C ALA A 21 4.28 5.52 -4.72
N TRP A 22 4.02 4.54 -5.58
CA TRP A 22 2.69 4.25 -6.09
C TRP A 22 1.75 3.76 -4.97
N LEU A 23 2.23 2.88 -4.08
CA LEU A 23 1.48 2.39 -2.94
C LEU A 23 1.14 3.52 -1.97
N ASP A 24 2.07 4.40 -1.63
CA ASP A 24 1.79 5.56 -0.77
C ASP A 24 0.71 6.45 -1.37
N GLN A 25 0.85 6.79 -2.67
CA GLN A 25 -0.11 7.63 -3.35
C GLN A 25 -1.51 7.01 -3.38
N TYR A 26 -1.60 5.70 -3.66
CA TYR A 26 -2.88 4.98 -3.69
C TYR A 26 -3.52 4.90 -2.31
N ASN A 27 -2.75 4.51 -1.30
CA ASN A 27 -3.24 4.24 0.06
C ASN A 27 -3.58 5.50 0.85
N ASN A 28 -2.80 6.57 0.67
CA ASN A 28 -2.85 7.76 1.54
C ASN A 28 -3.33 9.04 0.85
N ARG A 29 -3.27 9.15 -0.48
CA ARG A 29 -3.54 10.43 -1.17
C ARG A 29 -4.75 10.39 -2.10
N ARG A 30 -5.21 9.19 -2.47
CA ARG A 30 -6.34 9.05 -3.39
C ARG A 30 -7.67 9.16 -2.66
N GLU A 31 -8.37 10.27 -2.86
CA GLU A 31 -9.76 10.43 -2.43
C GLU A 31 -10.67 9.56 -3.31
N TYR A 32 -11.45 8.67 -2.71
CA TYR A 32 -12.18 7.62 -3.44
C TYR A 32 -13.68 7.92 -3.60
N ARG A 33 -14.21 7.60 -4.80
CA ARG A 33 -15.63 7.71 -5.19
C ARG A 33 -16.45 6.43 -4.89
N GLY A 34 -16.13 5.73 -3.81
CA GLY A 34 -16.85 4.53 -3.38
C GLY A 34 -18.02 4.86 -2.45
N ARG A 35 -19.16 4.19 -2.61
CA ARG A 35 -20.38 4.39 -1.80
C ARG A 35 -20.11 4.39 -0.29
N TRP A 36 -19.17 3.56 0.16
CA TRP A 36 -18.86 3.32 1.58
C TRP A 36 -17.54 3.95 2.03
N CYS A 37 -16.86 4.68 1.15
CA CYS A 37 -15.58 5.31 1.47
C CYS A 37 -15.77 6.72 2.05
N TYR A 38 -16.95 7.33 1.90
CA TYR A 38 -17.31 8.63 2.50
C TYR A 38 -16.26 9.75 2.29
N GLY A 39 -15.56 9.76 1.16
CA GLY A 39 -14.48 10.71 0.86
C GLY A 39 -13.16 10.45 1.60
N LYS A 40 -13.08 9.40 2.43
CA LYS A 40 -11.87 8.98 3.14
C LYS A 40 -10.93 8.21 2.22
N THR A 41 -9.65 8.21 2.58
CA THR A 41 -8.62 7.43 1.89
C THR A 41 -8.83 5.93 2.14
N PRO A 42 -8.28 5.05 1.27
CA PRO A 42 -8.33 3.60 1.48
C PRO A 42 -7.82 3.18 2.86
N MET A 43 -6.69 3.73 3.31
CA MET A 43 -6.14 3.41 4.63
C MET A 43 -7.06 3.85 5.77
N ARG A 44 -7.68 5.04 5.67
CA ARG A 44 -8.59 5.50 6.71
C ARG A 44 -9.86 4.67 6.76
N THR A 45 -10.42 4.32 5.60
CA THR A 45 -11.59 3.42 5.51
C THR A 45 -11.27 2.05 6.12
N PHE A 46 -10.09 1.51 5.86
CA PHE A 46 -9.66 0.23 6.42
C PHE A 46 -9.56 0.27 7.95
N LEU A 47 -8.91 1.31 8.51
CA LEU A 47 -8.78 1.48 9.95
C LEU A 47 -10.14 1.65 10.64
N ASP A 48 -11.01 2.50 10.09
CA ASP A 48 -12.35 2.70 10.63
C ASP A 48 -13.15 1.37 10.58
N SER A 49 -12.98 0.56 9.53
CA SER A 49 -13.63 -0.75 9.41
C SER A 49 -13.07 -1.80 10.38
N LEU A 50 -11.78 -1.72 10.70
CA LEU A 50 -11.14 -2.58 11.71
C LEU A 50 -11.64 -2.27 13.12
N GLU A 51 -11.85 -1.00 13.44
CA GLU A 51 -12.45 -0.60 14.73
C GLU A 51 -13.87 -1.15 14.84
N LEU A 52 -14.70 -0.97 13.82
CA LEU A 52 -16.05 -1.54 13.76
C LEU A 52 -16.04 -3.07 13.93
N ALA A 53 -15.13 -3.78 13.26
CA ALA A 53 -15.03 -5.23 13.38
C ALA A 53 -14.59 -5.71 14.78
N LYS A 54 -13.85 -4.89 15.55
CA LYS A 54 -13.48 -5.19 16.94
C LYS A 54 -14.64 -4.93 17.90
N GLU A 55 -15.43 -3.90 17.63
CA GLU A 55 -16.61 -3.57 18.43
C GLU A 55 -17.73 -4.60 18.21
N GLU A 56 -17.90 -5.05 16.97
CA GLU A 56 -18.84 -6.10 16.55
C GLU A 56 -18.22 -7.50 16.71
N LEU A 57 -17.61 -7.79 17.87
CA LEU A 57 -17.23 -9.15 18.24
C LEU A 57 -18.50 -10.01 18.34
N ILE A 58 -18.92 -10.61 17.23
CA ILE A 58 -19.99 -11.60 17.17
C ILE A 58 -19.51 -12.80 18.01
N PRO A 59 -20.11 -13.05 19.20
CA PRO A 59 -19.74 -14.19 20.00
C PRO A 59 -20.09 -15.47 19.24
N HIS A 60 -19.14 -16.41 19.20
CA HIS A 60 -19.27 -17.67 18.49
C HIS A 60 -20.09 -18.71 19.26
#